data_AF-A0A961SGD8-F1
#
_entry.id   AF-A0A961SGD8-F1
#
_cell.length_a   1.000
_cell.length_b   1.000
_cell.length_c   1.000
_cell.angle_alpha   90.00
_cell.angle_beta   90.00
_cell.angle_gamma   90.00
#
_symmetry.space_group_name_H-M   'P 1'
#
loop_
_entity.id
_entity.type
_entity.pdbx_description
1 polymer ?
#
loop_
_entity_poly.entity_id
_entity_poly.type
_entity_poly.pdbx_seq_one_letter_code
_entity_poly.pdbx_strand_id
1 'polypeptide(L)'
;EVGSEIIAGHYLPGQYVDVTGTSIGKGFAGVMKRHNFGGGRATHGNSLSHRAHGSTGQCQDPGKVFKGKKMAGHMGAARVTTQNLEIVRIDNDRGLVLVKGAVPGSKGSWVMIRDAVKKPIPEGVLFPAALREDIKAAEKAAEEAEAQIAEQEAAAAAEAAAAEQAALEQAQADAAKEGE
;
A
#
# COMPACT_ATOMS: atom_id res chain seq x y z
N GLU A 1 10.45 -2.67 18.14
CA GLU A 1 11.64 -3.35 18.71
C GLU A 1 12.32 -4.18 17.62
N VAL A 2 13.54 -4.71 17.82
CA VAL A 2 14.14 -5.60 16.81
C VAL A 2 13.30 -6.88 16.75
N GLY A 3 12.77 -7.20 15.57
CA GLY A 3 11.92 -8.38 15.36
C GLY A 3 10.41 -8.08 15.32
N SER A 4 9.97 -6.84 15.56
CA SER A 4 8.55 -6.49 15.45
C SER A 4 8.04 -6.61 14.01
N GLU A 5 6.87 -7.22 13.82
CA GLU A 5 6.23 -7.39 12.51
C GLU A 5 5.39 -6.16 12.12
N ILE A 6 5.62 -5.67 10.89
CA ILE A 6 4.84 -4.57 10.28
C ILE A 6 3.69 -5.17 9.46
N ILE A 7 2.48 -4.66 9.66
CA ILE A 7 1.28 -5.09 8.93
C ILE A 7 0.96 -4.16 7.75
N ALA A 8 0.14 -4.65 6.82
CA ALA A 8 -0.32 -3.89 5.66
C ALA A 8 -1.11 -2.61 6.04
N GLY A 9 -1.74 -2.61 7.21
CA GLY A 9 -2.49 -1.48 7.79
C GLY A 9 -1.62 -0.29 8.22
N HIS A 10 -0.32 -0.35 7.99
CA HIS A 10 0.55 0.81 8.13
C HIS A 10 0.18 1.94 7.15
N TYR A 11 -0.34 1.58 5.98
CA TYR A 11 -0.83 2.54 5.01
C TYR A 11 -2.31 2.85 5.23
N LEU A 12 -2.77 3.96 4.66
CA LEU A 12 -4.19 4.32 4.61
C LEU A 12 -4.75 4.27 3.19
N PRO A 13 -6.03 3.93 3.01
CA PRO A 13 -6.69 4.11 1.72
C PRO A 13 -6.72 5.61 1.34
N GLY A 14 -6.41 5.92 0.09
CA GLY A 14 -6.26 7.28 -0.43
C GLY A 14 -4.86 7.88 -0.26
N GLN A 15 -3.96 7.21 0.47
CA GLN A 15 -2.56 7.63 0.59
C GLN A 15 -1.80 7.45 -0.74
N TYR A 16 -0.86 8.36 -1.00
CA TYR A 16 0.07 8.23 -2.13
C TYR A 16 1.40 7.63 -1.70
N VAL A 17 1.88 6.69 -2.51
CA VAL A 17 3.12 5.94 -2.28
C VAL A 17 4.01 5.89 -3.52
N ASP A 18 5.30 5.72 -3.29
CA ASP A 18 6.31 5.46 -4.30
C ASP A 18 6.73 3.99 -4.24
N VAL A 19 6.55 3.28 -5.36
CA VAL A 19 6.86 1.85 -5.45
C VAL A 19 8.14 1.65 -6.24
N THR A 20 9.13 1.02 -5.61
CA THR A 20 10.43 0.71 -6.20
C THR A 20 10.55 -0.79 -6.43
N GLY A 21 11.02 -1.17 -7.60
CA GLY A 21 11.22 -2.57 -7.96
C GLY A 21 12.24 -2.73 -9.07
N THR A 22 12.54 -3.98 -9.40
CA THR A 22 13.42 -4.31 -10.52
C THR A 22 12.58 -4.45 -11.78
N SER A 23 12.84 -3.59 -12.77
CA SER A 23 12.13 -3.62 -14.05
C SER A 23 12.36 -4.94 -14.82
N ILE A 24 11.37 -5.34 -15.62
CA ILE A 24 11.45 -6.56 -16.44
C ILE A 24 12.65 -6.47 -17.40
N GLY A 25 13.55 -7.45 -17.31
CA GLY A 25 14.68 -7.62 -18.21
C GLY A 25 14.23 -7.96 -19.63
N LYS A 26 14.73 -7.21 -20.61
CA LYS A 26 14.49 -7.43 -22.05
C LYS A 26 15.73 -7.92 -22.79
N GLY A 27 16.82 -8.23 -22.07
CA GLY A 27 18.09 -8.67 -22.61
C GLY A 27 18.79 -7.59 -23.43
N PHE A 28 19.50 -7.98 -24.49
CA PHE A 28 20.12 -7.06 -25.44
C PHE A 28 19.05 -6.49 -26.39
N ALA A 29 18.68 -5.23 -26.17
CA ALA A 29 17.67 -4.54 -26.97
C ALA A 29 18.32 -3.68 -28.07
N GLY A 30 17.79 -3.79 -29.29
CA GLY A 30 18.12 -2.90 -30.40
C GLY A 30 17.65 -1.45 -30.17
N VAL A 31 18.18 -0.51 -30.96
CA VAL A 31 17.99 0.93 -30.76
C VAL A 31 16.53 1.36 -30.80
N MET A 32 15.73 0.78 -31.70
CA MET A 32 14.30 1.09 -31.80
C MET A 32 13.53 0.71 -30.53
N LYS A 33 13.81 -0.47 -29.94
CA LYS A 33 13.10 -0.93 -28.73
C LYS A 33 13.59 -0.21 -27.47
N ARG A 34 14.89 0.12 -27.42
CA ARG A 34 15.52 0.75 -26.25
C ARG A 34 15.25 2.24 -26.15
N HIS A 35 15.23 2.94 -27.29
CA HIS A 35 15.18 4.42 -27.36
C HIS A 35 14.07 4.98 -28.25
N ASN A 36 13.16 4.14 -28.77
CA ASN A 36 12.03 4.53 -29.61
C ASN A 36 12.43 5.27 -30.91
N PHE A 37 13.57 4.91 -31.52
CA PHE A 37 14.00 5.49 -32.81
C PHE A 37 13.09 5.05 -33.97
N GLY A 38 12.87 5.96 -34.94
CA GLY A 38 11.92 5.77 -36.06
C GLY A 38 12.33 4.78 -37.17
N GLY A 39 13.60 4.35 -37.20
CA GLY A 39 14.09 3.39 -38.22
C GLY A 39 14.23 3.99 -39.63
N GLY A 40 14.69 3.16 -40.57
CA GLY A 40 14.76 3.50 -41.99
C GLY A 40 13.47 3.11 -42.73
N ARG A 41 13.29 3.63 -43.96
CA ARG A 41 12.14 3.26 -44.81
C ARG A 41 12.11 1.74 -45.06
N ALA A 42 10.92 1.15 -45.14
CA ALA A 42 10.77 -0.26 -45.46
C ALA A 42 10.95 -0.55 -46.96
N THR A 43 10.59 0.39 -47.82
CA THR A 43 10.63 0.27 -49.30
C THR A 43 11.49 1.38 -49.92
N HIS A 44 11.49 1.47 -51.26
CA HIS A 44 12.26 2.45 -52.07
C HIS A 44 13.78 2.29 -51.97
N GLY A 45 14.28 1.08 -52.27
CA GLY A 45 15.72 0.84 -52.43
C GLY A 45 16.52 0.72 -51.13
N ASN A 46 15.85 0.61 -49.98
CA ASN A 46 16.54 0.27 -48.73
C ASN A 46 16.88 -1.22 -48.70
N SER A 47 18.16 -1.54 -48.64
CA SER A 47 18.66 -2.92 -48.72
C SER A 47 18.73 -3.61 -47.35
N LEU A 48 19.30 -2.97 -46.32
CA LEU A 48 19.60 -3.60 -45.02
C LEU A 48 19.41 -2.68 -43.80
N SER A 49 19.04 -1.42 -44.01
CA SER A 49 19.10 -0.39 -42.95
C SER A 49 17.78 -0.14 -42.22
N HIS A 50 16.74 -0.97 -42.42
CA HIS A 50 15.40 -0.77 -41.86
C HIS A 50 15.41 -0.56 -40.33
N ARG A 51 16.25 -1.29 -39.60
CA ARG A 51 16.40 -1.19 -38.14
C ARG A 51 17.77 -0.70 -37.69
N ALA A 52 18.54 -0.10 -38.61
CA ALA A 52 19.85 0.43 -38.31
C ALA A 52 19.75 1.64 -37.37
N HIS A 53 20.86 1.92 -36.69
CA HIS A 53 20.97 2.99 -35.70
C HIS A 53 21.07 4.39 -36.34
N GLY A 54 21.33 4.47 -37.64
CA GLY A 54 21.56 5.72 -38.36
C GLY A 54 22.95 6.30 -38.09
N SER A 55 23.13 7.60 -38.32
CA SER A 55 24.43 8.25 -38.06
C SER A 55 24.71 8.37 -36.56
N THR A 56 25.92 7.97 -36.16
CA THR A 56 26.38 8.05 -34.77
C THR A 56 27.11 9.37 -34.47
N GLY A 57 27.76 9.98 -35.46
CA GLY A 57 28.62 11.16 -35.29
C GLY A 57 28.70 12.05 -36.53
N GLN A 58 29.54 13.09 -36.44
CA GLN A 58 29.86 13.99 -37.54
C GLN A 58 31.13 13.52 -38.27
N CYS A 59 31.53 14.22 -39.34
CA CYS A 59 32.71 13.91 -40.15
C CYS A 59 34.03 14.27 -39.42
N GLN A 60 34.68 15.39 -39.78
CA GLN A 60 36.04 15.70 -39.32
C GLN A 60 36.09 16.12 -37.85
N ASP A 61 35.33 17.14 -37.46
CA ASP A 61 35.22 17.61 -36.08
C ASP A 61 33.89 17.14 -35.50
N PRO A 62 33.83 16.41 -34.36
CA PRO A 62 34.85 16.14 -33.33
C PRO A 62 35.63 14.81 -33.48
N GLY A 63 35.51 14.10 -34.62
CA GLY A 63 36.25 12.85 -34.89
C GLY A 63 35.99 11.68 -33.94
N LYS A 64 34.93 11.74 -33.12
CA LYS A 64 34.59 10.72 -32.12
C LYS A 64 33.09 10.66 -31.85
N VAL A 65 32.66 9.55 -31.25
CA VAL A 65 31.30 9.42 -30.70
C VAL A 65 31.24 10.01 -29.29
N PHE A 66 30.27 10.88 -29.03
CA PHE A 66 30.06 11.47 -27.70
C PHE A 66 29.66 10.41 -26.66
N LYS A 67 30.10 10.62 -25.41
CA LYS A 67 29.68 9.79 -24.26
C LYS A 67 28.17 9.92 -24.05
N GLY A 68 27.52 8.83 -23.66
CA GLY A 68 26.06 8.80 -23.47
C GLY A 68 25.24 8.77 -24.77
N LYS A 69 25.88 8.64 -25.94
CA LYS A 69 25.16 8.43 -27.21
C LYS A 69 24.27 7.19 -27.10
N LYS A 70 22.99 7.37 -27.46
CA LYS A 70 21.98 6.31 -27.43
C LYS A 70 22.34 5.20 -28.44
N MET A 71 22.63 4.01 -27.92
CA MET A 71 22.99 2.81 -28.70
C MET A 71 22.18 1.59 -28.24
N ALA A 72 22.29 0.49 -29.00
CA ALA A 72 21.78 -0.81 -28.58
C ALA A 72 22.50 -1.29 -27.32
N GLY A 73 21.87 -2.18 -26.55
CA GLY A 73 22.47 -2.69 -25.33
C GLY A 73 21.45 -3.31 -24.38
N HIS A 74 21.92 -3.68 -23.19
CA HIS A 74 21.08 -4.26 -22.16
C HIS A 74 19.94 -3.31 -21.76
N MET A 75 18.71 -3.82 -21.71
CA MET A 75 17.51 -3.08 -21.34
C MET A 75 16.73 -3.81 -20.25
N GLY A 76 16.29 -3.08 -19.23
CA GLY A 76 15.60 -3.64 -18.08
C GLY A 76 16.56 -4.20 -17.03
N ALA A 77 16.03 -4.94 -16.06
CA ALA A 77 16.73 -5.40 -14.85
C ALA A 77 17.41 -4.28 -14.04
N ALA A 78 17.00 -3.04 -14.27
CA ALA A 78 17.42 -1.89 -13.48
C ALA A 78 16.37 -1.62 -12.40
N ARG A 79 16.84 -1.09 -11.26
CA ARG A 79 15.97 -0.60 -10.18
C ARG A 79 15.29 0.69 -10.63
N VAL A 80 13.96 0.68 -10.65
CA VAL A 80 13.11 1.81 -11.08
C VAL A 80 12.07 2.08 -10.01
N THR A 81 11.75 3.35 -9.81
CA THR A 81 10.69 3.80 -8.90
C THR A 81 9.57 4.43 -9.70
N THR A 82 8.36 3.90 -9.57
CA THR A 82 7.14 4.56 -10.03
C THR A 82 6.62 5.43 -8.88
N GLN A 83 6.46 6.72 -9.14
CA GLN A 83 6.06 7.70 -8.12
C GLN A 83 4.56 8.00 -8.18
N ASN A 84 4.02 8.50 -7.07
CA ASN A 84 2.64 9.02 -6.96
C ASN A 84 1.54 7.98 -7.23
N LEU A 85 1.73 6.74 -6.78
CA LEU A 85 0.71 5.71 -6.89
C LEU A 85 -0.27 5.81 -5.72
N GLU A 86 -1.56 5.63 -5.99
CA GLU A 86 -2.63 5.74 -4.99
C GLU A 86 -2.95 4.36 -4.40
N ILE A 87 -3.11 4.28 -3.07
CA ILE A 87 -3.61 3.08 -2.40
C ILE A 87 -5.14 3.11 -2.40
N VAL A 88 -5.77 2.11 -3.00
CA VAL A 88 -7.24 2.05 -3.13
C VAL A 88 -7.88 1.35 -1.93
N ARG A 89 -7.27 0.24 -1.52
CA ARG A 89 -7.81 -0.60 -0.45
C ARG A 89 -6.67 -1.38 0.21
N ILE A 90 -6.85 -1.66 1.48
CA ILE A 90 -5.97 -2.50 2.27
C ILE A 90 -6.81 -3.63 2.85
N ASP A 91 -6.22 -4.81 2.89
CA ASP A 91 -6.81 -6.02 3.48
C ASP A 91 -5.79 -6.52 4.52
N ASN A 92 -6.07 -6.24 5.79
CA ASN A 92 -5.16 -6.54 6.90
C ASN A 92 -5.11 -8.03 7.21
N ASP A 93 -6.23 -8.74 7.08
CA ASP A 93 -6.35 -10.17 7.36
C ASP A 93 -5.45 -10.97 6.42
N ARG A 94 -5.43 -10.59 5.15
CA ARG A 94 -4.62 -11.23 4.10
C ARG A 94 -3.26 -10.57 3.88
N GLY A 95 -3.00 -9.43 4.50
CA GLY A 95 -1.78 -8.65 4.34
C GLY A 95 -1.59 -8.08 2.93
N LEU A 96 -2.67 -7.70 2.24
CA LEU A 96 -2.62 -7.21 0.86
C LEU A 96 -2.80 -5.68 0.79
N VAL A 97 -2.00 -5.04 -0.06
CA VAL A 97 -2.12 -3.62 -0.39
C VAL A 97 -2.49 -3.48 -1.86
N LEU A 98 -3.65 -2.88 -2.15
CA LEU A 98 -4.13 -2.67 -3.51
C LEU A 98 -3.72 -1.28 -3.98
N VAL A 99 -2.77 -1.25 -4.92
CA VAL A 99 -2.21 -0.02 -5.49
C VAL A 99 -2.78 0.22 -6.89
N LYS A 100 -3.23 1.44 -7.15
CA LYS A 100 -3.70 1.87 -8.47
C LYS A 100 -2.52 2.31 -9.34
N GLY A 101 -2.19 1.48 -10.32
CA GLY A 101 -1.23 1.82 -11.37
C GLY A 101 -0.25 0.70 -11.68
N ALA A 102 0.85 1.05 -12.36
CA ALA A 102 1.84 0.10 -12.81
C ALA A 102 2.97 -0.06 -11.78
N VAL A 103 3.14 -1.29 -11.30
CA VAL A 103 4.24 -1.68 -10.42
C VAL A 103 5.44 -2.14 -11.27
N PRO A 104 6.65 -1.65 -11.03
CA PRO A 104 7.83 -2.06 -11.77
C PRO A 104 8.23 -3.49 -11.40
N GLY A 105 8.16 -4.40 -12.37
CA GLY A 105 8.62 -5.78 -12.21
C GLY A 105 7.68 -6.82 -12.82
N SER A 106 8.05 -8.09 -12.66
CA SER A 106 7.19 -9.22 -13.01
C SER A 106 6.32 -9.61 -11.81
N LYS A 107 5.24 -10.35 -12.05
CA LYS A 107 4.44 -10.94 -10.96
C LYS A 107 5.35 -11.75 -10.03
N GLY A 108 5.21 -11.54 -8.71
CA GLY A 108 5.99 -12.23 -7.69
C GLY A 108 7.38 -11.67 -7.42
N SER A 109 7.80 -10.59 -8.09
CA SER A 109 9.05 -9.91 -7.74
C SER A 109 8.94 -9.12 -6.45
N TRP A 110 10.04 -9.00 -5.73
CA TRP A 110 10.16 -8.12 -4.58
C TRP A 110 9.98 -6.65 -4.98
N VAL A 111 9.19 -5.93 -4.18
CA VAL A 111 8.94 -4.50 -4.32
C VAL A 111 9.09 -3.83 -2.98
N MET A 112 9.52 -2.57 -3.03
CA MET A 112 9.68 -1.70 -1.86
C MET A 112 8.68 -0.57 -1.99
N ILE A 113 7.79 -0.46 -1.01
CA ILE A 113 6.80 0.60 -0.92
C ILE A 113 7.31 1.62 0.10
N ARG A 114 7.21 2.91 -0.23
CA ARG A 114 7.55 4.02 0.65
C ARG A 114 6.52 5.12 0.45
N ASP A 115 6.43 6.04 1.41
CA ASP A 115 5.59 7.21 1.25
C ASP A 115 6.01 8.06 0.05
N ALA A 116 5.03 8.70 -0.60
CA ALA A 116 5.30 9.52 -1.77
C ALA A 116 6.08 10.77 -1.37
N VAL A 117 7.24 10.98 -2.02
CA VAL A 117 8.09 12.15 -1.74
C VAL A 117 7.46 13.46 -2.22
N LYS A 118 6.60 13.39 -3.24
CA LYS A 118 6.06 14.56 -3.95
C LYS A 118 4.65 14.96 -3.51
N LYS A 119 3.98 14.17 -2.67
CA LYS A 119 2.60 14.42 -2.25
C LYS A 119 2.51 14.52 -0.73
N PRO A 120 1.60 15.35 -0.21
CA PRO A 120 1.41 15.48 1.23
C PRO A 120 0.93 14.15 1.81
N ILE A 121 1.35 13.89 3.04
CA ILE A 121 0.92 12.74 3.82
C ILE A 121 -0.52 13.00 4.28
N PRO A 122 -1.46 12.05 4.13
CA PRO A 122 -2.81 12.21 4.65
C PRO A 122 -2.81 12.25 6.18
N GLU A 123 -3.84 12.86 6.76
CA GLU A 123 -4.04 12.88 8.21
C GLU A 123 -4.41 11.46 8.71
N GLY A 124 -3.87 11.07 9.87
CA GLY A 124 -4.15 9.76 10.50
C GLY A 124 -3.13 8.66 10.21
N VAL A 125 -2.01 8.95 9.53
CA VAL A 125 -0.93 7.95 9.35
C VAL A 125 -0.32 7.57 10.70
N LEU A 126 -0.17 6.27 10.90
CA LEU A 126 0.35 5.69 12.14
C LEU A 126 1.89 5.79 12.15
N PHE A 127 2.41 6.69 12.99
CA PHE A 127 3.83 6.78 13.31
C PHE A 127 4.10 6.16 14.68
N PRO A 128 5.11 5.29 14.84
CA PRO A 128 6.18 4.94 13.90
C PRO A 128 5.83 3.82 12.89
N ALA A 129 4.93 2.90 13.23
CA ALA A 129 4.45 1.84 12.34
C ALA A 129 3.14 1.27 12.87
N ALA A 130 2.37 0.60 12.01
CA ALA A 130 1.32 -0.31 12.48
C ALA A 130 1.97 -1.66 12.82
N LEU A 131 2.13 -1.96 14.11
CA LEU A 131 2.70 -3.22 14.57
C LEU A 131 1.59 -4.24 14.78
N ARG A 132 1.89 -5.51 14.45
CA ARG A 132 0.96 -6.62 14.72
C ARG A 132 0.66 -6.80 16.20
N GLU A 133 1.63 -6.50 17.06
CA GLU A 133 1.49 -6.60 18.51
C GLU A 133 0.46 -5.60 19.05
N ASP A 134 0.45 -4.38 18.52
CA ASP A 134 -0.50 -3.34 18.92
C ASP A 134 -1.93 -3.69 18.51
N ILE A 135 -2.14 -4.30 17.33
CA ILE A 135 -3.47 -4.77 16.94
C ILE A 135 -3.93 -5.94 17.82
N LYS A 136 -3.05 -6.92 18.10
CA LYS A 136 -3.41 -8.03 19.01
C LYS A 136 -3.73 -7.52 20.41
N ALA A 137 -3.00 -6.53 20.90
CA ALA A 137 -3.26 -5.90 22.19
C ALA A 137 -4.59 -5.12 22.16
N ALA A 138 -4.91 -4.42 21.07
CA ALA A 138 -6.16 -3.69 20.90
C ALA A 138 -7.37 -4.62 20.75
N GLU A 139 -7.25 -5.73 20.00
CA GLU A 139 -8.29 -6.75 19.88
C GLU A 139 -8.58 -7.38 21.25
N LYS A 140 -7.52 -7.72 22.00
CA LYS A 140 -7.68 -8.28 23.34
C LYS A 140 -8.30 -7.28 24.33
N ALA A 141 -7.90 -6.01 24.26
CA ALA A 141 -8.49 -4.96 25.08
C ALA A 141 -9.95 -4.66 24.69
N ALA A 142 -10.32 -4.80 23.42
CA ALA A 142 -11.69 -4.65 22.95
C ALA A 142 -12.58 -5.81 23.41
N GLU A 143 -12.07 -7.04 23.37
CA GLU A 143 -12.77 -8.23 23.87
C GLU A 143 -12.93 -8.19 25.41
N GLU A 144 -11.91 -7.70 26.12
CA GLU A 144 -11.97 -7.45 27.56
C GLU A 144 -12.93 -6.29 27.91
N ALA A 145 -13.00 -5.24 27.08
CA ALA A 145 -13.95 -4.14 27.24
C ALA A 145 -15.39 -4.56 26.94
N GLU A 146 -15.63 -5.35 25.89
CA GLU A 146 -16.94 -5.93 25.58
C GLU A 146 -17.39 -6.91 26.68
N ALA A 147 -16.48 -7.71 27.23
CA ALA A 147 -16.76 -8.57 28.37
C ALA A 147 -17.11 -7.75 29.63
N GLN A 148 -16.39 -6.66 29.91
CA GLN A 148 -16.69 -5.77 31.05
C GLN A 148 -17.99 -4.99 30.85
N ILE A 149 -18.31 -4.57 29.63
CA ILE A 149 -19.59 -3.90 29.30
C ILE A 149 -20.75 -4.90 29.47
N ALA A 150 -20.60 -6.15 29.04
CA ALA A 150 -21.60 -7.18 29.25
C ALA A 150 -21.78 -7.55 30.74
N GLU A 151 -20.69 -7.57 31.52
CA GLU A 151 -20.75 -7.78 32.97
C GLU A 151 -21.38 -6.60 33.70
N GLN A 152 -21.11 -5.37 33.27
CA GLN A 152 -21.71 -4.15 33.83
C GLN A 152 -23.18 -3.99 33.46
N GLU A 153 -23.59 -4.34 32.24
CA GLU A 153 -25.01 -4.39 31.86
C GLU A 153 -25.77 -5.47 32.62
N ALA A 154 -25.18 -6.64 32.86
CA ALA A 154 -25.78 -7.70 33.66
C ALA A 154 -25.92 -7.30 35.14
N ALA A 155 -24.93 -6.59 35.71
CA ALA A 155 -25.00 -6.06 37.07
C ALA A 155 -26.06 -4.94 37.20
N ALA A 156 -26.15 -4.03 36.22
CA ALA A 156 -27.17 -2.99 36.20
C ALA A 156 -28.59 -3.55 36.02
N ALA A 157 -28.77 -4.62 35.24
CA ALA A 157 -30.05 -5.32 35.10
C ALA A 157 -30.46 -6.05 36.40
N ALA A 158 -29.50 -6.62 37.14
CA ALA A 158 -29.76 -7.24 38.44
C ALA A 158 -30.11 -6.21 39.52
N GLU A 159 -29.47 -5.04 39.52
CA GLU A 159 -29.78 -3.94 40.44
C GLU A 159 -31.13 -3.28 40.13
N ALA A 160 -31.50 -3.15 38.85
CA ALA A 160 -32.83 -2.68 38.43
C ALA A 160 -33.95 -3.66 38.80
N ALA A 161 -33.72 -4.98 38.66
CA ALA A 161 -34.67 -6.00 39.08
C ALA A 161 -34.83 -6.08 40.61
N ALA A 162 -33.75 -5.83 41.37
CA ALA A 162 -33.80 -5.73 42.83
C ALA A 162 -34.53 -4.46 43.30
N ALA A 163 -34.36 -3.33 42.59
CA ALA A 163 -35.09 -2.09 42.87
C ALA A 163 -36.60 -2.23 42.58
N GLU A 164 -36.97 -2.96 41.52
CA GLU A 164 -38.38 -3.25 41.19
C GLU A 164 -39.03 -4.19 42.22
N GLN A 165 -38.30 -5.20 42.71
CA GLN A 165 -38.76 -6.06 43.80
C GLN A 165 -38.90 -5.32 45.14
N ALA A 166 -37.97 -4.42 45.46
CA ALA A 166 -38.05 -3.58 46.67
C ALA A 166 -39.20 -2.55 46.60
N ALA A 167 -39.52 -2.03 45.41
CA ALA A 167 -40.67 -1.15 45.20
C ALA A 167 -42.01 -1.89 45.33
N LEU A 168 -42.09 -3.15 44.88
CA LEU A 168 -43.25 -4.01 45.08
C LEU A 168 -43.43 -4.39 46.56
N GLU A 169 -42.36 -4.63 47.30
CA GLU A 169 -42.41 -4.85 48.76
C GLU A 169 -42.82 -3.60 49.55
N GLN A 170 -42.32 -2.42 49.17
CA GLN A 170 -42.76 -1.14 49.78
C GLN A 170 -44.23 -0.84 49.48
N ALA A 171 -44.70 -1.09 48.26
CA ALA A 171 -46.12 -0.94 47.91
C ALA A 171 -47.03 -1.93 48.67
N GLN A 172 -46.54 -3.15 48.92
CA GLN A 172 -47.25 -4.14 49.76
C GLN A 172 -47.23 -3.77 51.24
N ALA A 173 -46.17 -3.11 51.73
CA ALA A 173 -46.07 -2.63 53.11
C ALA A 173 -46.93 -1.39 53.39
N ASP A 174 -47.12 -0.50 52.41
CA ASP A 174 -48.04 0.64 52.54
C ASP A 174 -49.51 0.22 52.40
N ALA A 175 -49.82 -0.78 51.55
CA ALA A 175 -51.15 -1.39 51.49
C ALA A 175 -51.52 -2.15 52.79
N ALA A 176 -50.53 -2.60 53.57
CA ALA A 176 -50.74 -3.21 54.89
C ALA A 176 -50.92 -2.17 56.01
N LYS A 177 -50.56 -0.89 55.79
CA LYS A 177 -50.74 0.21 56.75
C LYS A 177 -52.05 0.97 56.61
N GLU A 178 -52.76 0.85 55.48
CA GLU A 178 -54.12 1.42 55.30
C GLU A 178 -55.24 0.45 55.74
N GLY A 179 -54.90 -0.69 56.34
CA GLY A 179 -55.83 -1.77 56.72
C GLY A 179 -56.10 -1.92 58.23
N GLU A 180 -55.91 -0.89 59.05
CA GLU A 180 -56.35 -0.85 60.47
C GLU A 180 -57.38 0.27 60.71
#